data_AF-A0A8B6F6Q1-F1
#
_entry.id   AF-A0A8B6F6Q1-F1
#
_cell.length_a   1.000
_cell.length_b   1.000
_cell.length_c   1.000
_cell.angle_alpha   90.00
_cell.angle_beta   90.00
_cell.angle_gamma   90.00
#
_symmetry.space_group_name_H-M   'P 1'
#
loop_
_entity.id
_entity.type
_entity.pdbx_description
1 polymer ?
#
loop_
_entity_poly.entity_id
_entity_poly.type
_entity_poly.pdbx_seq_one_letter_code
_entity_poly.pdbx_strand_id
1 'polypeptide(L)'
;MTTVRSPPVRLDITPPIPGAVKMGTDWKSDITFQSATDKMEGMIGIAHTEKASECQRQVQVFPEFHSPVQIEPIGLDFDSECVVHKDDTLSLFIRHDDQLQHIIKGGVKLSSQNILEGNYSTTLKAAPGNQMVTSWFLASNFDSVFSDFVFSLPDNDSNVVMEGVGNSIAVPIMTSTTSSKIFTEMTTDPTDFVTDGEMGENTTDDGLSDKRGDSENVTGFYTTTLNPVITNQIKKTNGPGSIQLNGSNDYGTELLDHYGVGFHIPGYQFNGKWYGFIWIRDKYKTITRQVELKFDPTVTYNNFIVNLEKVMTPITTTWGIQVFLNGETIVQFNGIQFKDFGVSGVYTWNKDNYFPPIENIMDPFIGEAVITSLKIPLPKVDSMKCVYGAAFYDGESQIKELWIEISDSTNNTCSIAPMSLYKTFCIQCQSGCNIGCEKSCTEKHTEDFQIIDIVVRNLSLAAATVEKSNYSSTDGNQFNATSYYYNVKIVNFAGQETVVQSKGIMVDTTPPDLKYVRCVDPSNSMEEPTTYQGTNSSMGAYWECSEDVGDIVDYIIQIGTEA
;
A
#
# COMPACT_ATOMS: atom_id res chain seq x y z
N MET A 1 49.89 -4.15 51.44
CA MET A 1 48.59 -4.85 51.49
C MET A 1 47.99 -4.75 50.12
N THR A 2 47.80 -5.87 49.41
CA THR A 2 47.44 -5.85 47.98
C THR A 2 45.97 -6.18 47.83
N THR A 3 45.14 -5.17 47.58
CA THR A 3 43.69 -5.35 47.42
C THR A 3 43.39 -5.72 45.96
N VAL A 4 42.98 -6.96 45.73
CA VAL A 4 42.41 -7.40 44.46
C VAL A 4 40.89 -7.19 44.53
N ARG A 5 40.30 -6.60 43.49
CA ARG A 5 38.84 -6.50 43.32
C ARG A 5 38.42 -7.40 42.16
N SER A 6 37.24 -8.03 42.28
CA SER A 6 36.60 -8.68 41.14
C SER A 6 36.19 -7.64 40.09
N PRO A 7 35.94 -8.04 38.83
CA PRO A 7 35.14 -7.25 37.92
C PRO A 7 33.76 -6.93 38.55
N PRO A 8 33.12 -5.81 38.17
CA PRO A 8 31.74 -5.55 38.53
C PRO A 8 30.81 -6.56 37.85
N VAL A 9 29.79 -7.01 38.57
CA VAL A 9 28.67 -7.80 38.02
C VAL A 9 27.54 -6.85 37.67
N ARG A 10 26.94 -6.99 36.48
CA ARG A 10 25.68 -6.35 36.13
C ARG A 10 24.54 -7.34 36.38
N LEU A 11 23.41 -6.82 36.86
CA LEU A 11 22.19 -7.59 37.01
C LEU A 11 21.27 -7.23 35.85
N ASP A 12 21.12 -8.16 34.92
CA ASP A 12 20.10 -8.14 33.88
C ASP A 12 18.95 -9.07 34.34
N ILE A 13 17.73 -8.55 34.27
CA ILE A 13 16.46 -9.23 34.62
C ILE A 13 15.46 -9.17 33.46
N THR A 14 15.90 -8.73 32.28
CA THR A 14 15.08 -8.61 31.10
C THR A 14 15.15 -9.91 30.30
N PRO A 15 14.01 -10.51 29.90
CA PRO A 15 14.02 -11.62 28.95
C PRO A 15 14.27 -11.10 27.52
N PRO A 16 14.77 -11.95 26.61
CA PRO A 16 14.87 -11.60 25.20
C PRO A 16 13.54 -11.10 24.63
N ILE A 17 13.60 -10.08 23.77
CA ILE A 17 12.47 -9.63 22.98
C ILE A 17 12.03 -10.79 22.05
N PRO A 18 10.74 -11.16 22.03
CA PRO A 18 10.24 -12.24 21.20
C PRO A 18 10.30 -11.87 19.70
N GLY A 19 10.85 -12.79 18.90
CA GLY A 19 10.87 -12.71 17.44
C GLY A 19 9.77 -13.54 16.78
N ALA A 20 9.77 -13.58 15.46
CA ALA A 20 8.91 -14.44 14.66
C ALA A 20 9.53 -15.84 14.46
N VAL A 21 8.66 -16.86 14.48
CA VAL A 21 8.99 -18.23 14.10
C VAL A 21 8.16 -18.58 12.88
N LYS A 22 8.84 -18.78 11.73
CA LYS A 22 8.21 -19.00 10.43
C LYS A 22 8.29 -20.44 9.98
N MET A 23 7.29 -20.90 9.24
CA MET A 23 7.22 -22.27 8.72
C MET A 23 7.77 -22.34 7.30
N GLY A 24 8.45 -23.45 6.97
CA GLY A 24 9.06 -23.67 5.66
C GLY A 24 10.49 -23.12 5.55
N THR A 25 10.87 -22.79 4.31
CA THR A 25 12.28 -22.46 3.94
C THR A 25 12.43 -21.08 3.28
N ASP A 26 11.38 -20.27 3.26
CA ASP A 26 11.40 -18.88 2.79
C ASP A 26 11.02 -17.92 3.92
N TRP A 27 11.92 -17.03 4.29
CA TRP A 27 11.67 -16.04 5.33
C TRP A 27 10.66 -14.97 4.91
N LYS A 28 10.35 -14.82 3.61
CA LYS A 28 9.37 -13.83 3.14
C LYS A 28 7.93 -14.27 3.40
N SER A 29 7.63 -15.54 3.18
CA SER A 29 6.30 -16.15 3.36
C SER A 29 6.19 -17.00 4.65
N ASP A 30 5.05 -17.64 4.87
CA ASP A 30 4.84 -18.76 5.80
C ASP A 30 4.09 -19.83 4.99
N ILE A 31 4.45 -21.11 5.14
CA ILE A 31 3.64 -22.20 4.59
C ILE A 31 2.60 -22.68 5.62
N THR A 32 1.40 -23.02 5.13
CA THR A 32 0.30 -23.61 5.90
C THR A 32 0.23 -25.13 5.77
N PHE A 33 0.87 -25.69 4.74
CA PHE A 33 0.90 -27.13 4.44
C PHE A 33 2.33 -27.60 4.15
N GLN A 34 2.64 -28.86 4.49
CA GLN A 34 3.88 -29.55 4.08
C GLN A 34 3.60 -31.01 3.72
N SER A 35 4.41 -31.62 2.84
CA SER A 35 4.24 -33.02 2.41
C SER A 35 5.05 -34.06 3.19
N ALA A 36 5.87 -33.63 4.16
CA ALA A 36 6.67 -34.54 4.97
C ALA A 36 5.93 -34.97 6.26
N THR A 37 5.99 -36.26 6.59
CA THR A 37 5.48 -36.82 7.86
C THR A 37 6.59 -37.05 8.89
N ASP A 38 7.85 -36.98 8.49
CA ASP A 38 9.04 -37.36 9.27
C ASP A 38 9.92 -36.17 9.70
N LYS A 39 9.64 -34.97 9.20
CA LYS A 39 10.35 -33.73 9.51
C LYS A 39 9.40 -32.54 9.59
N MET A 40 9.85 -31.48 10.28
CA MET A 40 9.33 -30.13 10.11
C MET A 40 10.49 -29.20 9.76
N GLU A 41 10.19 -28.16 9.01
CA GLU A 41 11.13 -27.13 8.56
C GLU A 41 10.56 -25.76 8.90
N GLY A 42 11.42 -24.87 9.36
CA GLY A 42 11.07 -23.50 9.72
C GLY A 42 12.30 -22.61 9.78
N MET A 43 12.08 -21.35 10.15
CA MET A 43 13.11 -20.32 10.24
C MET A 43 12.84 -19.41 11.43
N ILE A 44 13.91 -18.86 12.01
CA ILE A 44 13.82 -17.74 12.98
C ILE A 44 14.78 -16.61 12.60
N GLY A 45 14.43 -15.38 12.95
CA GLY A 45 15.33 -14.23 12.89
C GLY A 45 16.02 -13.96 14.23
N ILE A 46 17.30 -13.62 14.21
CA ILE A 46 18.05 -13.09 15.36
C ILE A 46 18.67 -11.76 14.95
N ALA A 47 18.48 -10.74 15.78
CA ALA A 47 19.12 -9.44 15.63
C ALA A 47 20.33 -9.36 16.58
N HIS A 48 21.39 -8.71 16.10
CA HIS A 48 22.59 -8.40 16.88
C HIS A 48 22.68 -6.91 17.24
N THR A 49 21.81 -6.08 16.67
CA THR A 49 21.68 -4.65 16.98
C THR A 49 20.21 -4.25 17.17
N GLU A 50 19.97 -3.26 18.02
CA GLU A 50 18.64 -2.69 18.30
C GLU A 50 17.95 -2.25 17.00
N LYS A 51 18.68 -1.57 16.12
CA LYS A 51 18.21 -1.14 14.79
C LYS A 51 17.69 -2.30 13.91
N ALA A 52 18.32 -3.47 13.98
CA ALA A 52 17.87 -4.66 13.25
C ALA A 52 16.66 -5.34 13.91
N SER A 53 16.50 -5.19 15.24
CA SER A 53 15.32 -5.65 15.99
C SER A 53 14.09 -4.77 15.73
N GLU A 54 14.23 -3.44 15.88
CA GLU A 54 13.16 -2.47 15.68
C GLU A 54 12.62 -2.45 14.24
N CYS A 55 13.47 -2.83 13.28
CA CYS A 55 13.18 -2.85 11.86
C CYS A 55 12.64 -1.51 11.32
N GLN A 56 13.52 -0.52 11.17
CA GLN A 56 13.17 0.82 10.70
C GLN A 56 12.43 0.83 9.35
N ARG A 57 11.08 0.82 9.35
CA ARG A 57 10.24 0.80 8.13
C ARG A 57 10.07 2.18 7.47
N GLN A 58 10.50 3.23 8.16
CA GLN A 58 10.47 4.61 7.68
C GLN A 58 11.82 5.26 7.98
N VAL A 59 12.20 6.24 7.16
CA VAL A 59 13.29 7.17 7.46
C VAL A 59 12.72 8.52 7.88
N GLN A 60 13.29 9.10 8.93
CA GLN A 60 13.03 10.48 9.33
C GLN A 60 13.71 11.41 8.30
N VAL A 61 12.94 12.23 7.61
CA VAL A 61 13.46 13.23 6.64
C VAL A 61 13.64 14.59 7.32
N PHE A 62 12.86 14.85 8.37
CA PHE A 62 12.89 16.07 9.17
C PHE A 62 12.60 15.74 10.64
N PRO A 63 13.37 16.21 11.65
CA PRO A 63 14.45 17.19 11.55
C PRO A 63 15.81 16.62 11.14
N GLU A 64 16.04 15.32 11.29
CA GLU A 64 17.28 14.68 10.86
C GLU A 64 17.30 14.49 9.33
N PHE A 65 17.98 15.40 8.63
CA PHE A 65 18.12 15.37 7.16
C PHE A 65 18.94 14.16 6.68
N HIS A 66 18.26 13.06 6.38
CA HIS A 66 18.89 11.86 5.81
C HIS A 66 19.04 11.97 4.28
N SER A 67 20.29 12.06 3.82
CA SER A 67 20.65 11.92 2.40
C SER A 67 20.13 10.58 1.84
N PRO A 68 19.54 10.52 0.62
CA PRO A 68 19.61 11.51 -0.45
C PRO A 68 18.41 12.47 -0.55
N VAL A 69 17.46 12.44 0.38
CA VAL A 69 16.21 13.21 0.25
C VAL A 69 16.45 14.66 0.66
N GLN A 70 16.27 15.59 -0.29
CA GLN A 70 16.38 17.02 -0.03
C GLN A 70 15.00 17.66 0.11
N ILE A 71 14.92 18.67 0.99
CA ILE A 71 13.75 19.54 1.14
C ILE A 71 13.98 20.77 0.26
N GLU A 72 13.11 20.98 -0.71
CA GLU A 72 13.16 22.08 -1.69
C GLU A 72 11.95 23.00 -1.53
N PRO A 73 12.08 24.33 -1.72
CA PRO A 73 10.92 25.21 -1.87
C PRO A 73 10.04 24.81 -3.07
N ILE A 74 8.74 25.04 -2.96
CA ILE A 74 7.79 24.83 -4.07
C ILE A 74 7.82 26.04 -5.00
N GLY A 75 8.74 26.07 -5.97
CA GLY A 75 8.87 27.22 -6.87
C GLY A 75 7.60 27.53 -7.66
N LEU A 76 6.94 28.65 -7.34
CA LEU A 76 5.89 29.39 -8.07
C LEU A 76 5.43 30.53 -7.14
N ASP A 77 4.32 30.34 -6.42
CA ASP A 77 3.69 31.28 -5.46
C ASP A 77 4.32 31.23 -4.04
N PHE A 78 5.34 30.40 -3.84
CA PHE A 78 5.94 30.17 -2.52
C PHE A 78 7.29 30.87 -2.42
N ASP A 79 7.50 31.51 -1.27
CA ASP A 79 8.74 32.20 -0.97
C ASP A 79 9.58 31.38 0.01
N SER A 80 10.88 31.25 -0.28
CA SER A 80 11.86 30.66 0.64
C SER A 80 11.97 31.42 1.97
N GLU A 81 11.68 32.72 2.01
CA GLU A 81 11.62 33.50 3.26
C GLU A 81 10.45 33.07 4.17
N CYS A 82 9.40 32.48 3.59
CA CYS A 82 8.29 31.92 4.34
C CYS A 82 8.55 30.49 4.84
N VAL A 83 9.79 29.97 4.71
CA VAL A 83 10.20 28.66 5.20
C VAL A 83 11.35 28.83 6.20
N VAL A 84 11.05 28.68 7.50
CA VAL A 84 12.03 28.89 8.57
C VAL A 84 12.32 27.58 9.29
N HIS A 85 13.59 27.21 9.32
CA HIS A 85 14.08 26.04 10.05
C HIS A 85 14.69 26.46 11.40
N LYS A 86 14.24 25.83 12.49
CA LYS A 86 14.78 26.02 13.85
C LYS A 86 14.77 24.69 14.59
N ASP A 87 15.94 24.20 14.97
CA ASP A 87 16.14 22.98 15.76
C ASP A 87 15.28 21.80 15.23
N ASP A 88 14.25 21.40 15.97
CA ASP A 88 13.34 20.29 15.61
C ASP A 88 12.05 20.74 14.90
N THR A 89 12.02 21.97 14.36
CA THR A 89 10.82 22.60 13.78
C THR A 89 11.05 23.22 12.41
N LEU A 90 10.09 22.98 11.52
CA LEU A 90 9.97 23.65 10.22
C LEU A 90 8.69 24.48 10.22
N SER A 91 8.84 25.80 10.27
CA SER A 91 7.74 26.76 10.22
C SER A 91 7.49 27.20 8.77
N LEU A 92 6.24 27.08 8.32
CA LEU A 92 5.74 27.56 7.04
C LEU A 92 4.80 28.74 7.28
N PHE A 93 5.20 29.93 6.85
CA PHE A 93 4.43 31.15 7.04
C PHE A 93 3.51 31.43 5.87
N ILE A 94 2.34 32.00 6.14
CA ILE A 94 1.50 32.64 5.13
C ILE A 94 1.22 34.07 5.59
N ARG A 95 1.74 35.05 4.83
CA ARG A 95 1.77 36.46 5.23
C ARG A 95 1.62 37.38 4.02
N HIS A 96 1.40 38.66 4.28
CA HIS A 96 1.57 39.68 3.24
C HIS A 96 3.04 39.79 2.81
N ASP A 97 3.26 40.09 1.53
CA ASP A 97 4.55 40.54 1.01
C ASP A 97 4.94 41.89 1.63
N ASP A 98 6.22 42.26 1.53
CA ASP A 98 6.76 43.48 2.15
C ASP A 98 6.18 44.78 1.56
N GLN A 99 5.48 44.69 0.42
CA GLN A 99 4.74 45.80 -0.20
C GLN A 99 3.25 45.83 0.17
N LEU A 100 2.76 44.82 0.90
CA LEU A 100 1.36 44.64 1.30
C LEU A 100 0.38 44.60 0.11
N GLN A 101 0.80 44.01 -1.01
CA GLN A 101 0.02 43.85 -2.25
C GLN A 101 -0.37 42.39 -2.53
N HIS A 102 0.42 41.43 -2.06
CA HIS A 102 0.22 40.00 -2.32
C HIS A 102 0.31 39.17 -1.04
N ILE A 103 -0.11 37.91 -1.12
CA ILE A 103 0.11 36.90 -0.06
C ILE A 103 1.21 35.96 -0.54
N ILE A 104 2.31 35.93 0.21
CA ILE A 104 3.40 34.97 0.04
C ILE A 104 3.22 33.78 0.99
N LYS A 105 3.63 32.61 0.50
CA LYS A 105 3.26 31.31 1.05
C LYS A 105 4.51 30.51 1.38
N GLY A 106 4.51 29.80 2.50
CA GLY A 106 5.54 28.86 2.91
C GLY A 106 5.18 27.46 2.43
N GLY A 107 6.08 26.81 1.70
CA GLY A 107 5.85 25.48 1.17
C GLY A 107 7.12 24.75 0.80
N VAL A 108 7.20 23.48 1.18
CA VAL A 108 8.32 22.60 0.87
C VAL A 108 7.85 21.30 0.23
N LYS A 109 8.69 20.76 -0.63
CA LYS A 109 8.55 19.44 -1.26
C LYS A 109 9.81 18.61 -1.04
N LEU A 110 9.65 17.30 -1.12
CA LEU A 110 10.72 16.32 -1.18
C LEU A 110 11.04 15.99 -2.64
N SER A 111 12.33 15.84 -2.96
CA SER A 111 12.80 15.51 -4.31
C SER A 111 12.20 14.20 -4.86
N SER A 112 12.14 14.11 -6.19
CA SER A 112 11.50 12.99 -6.93
C SER A 112 11.93 11.59 -6.46
N GLN A 113 11.01 10.73 -6.01
CA GLN A 113 11.26 9.31 -5.71
C GLN A 113 10.09 8.43 -6.18
N ASN A 114 10.33 7.11 -6.20
CA ASN A 114 9.26 6.16 -6.41
C ASN A 114 8.24 6.22 -5.25
N ILE A 115 6.96 6.03 -5.54
CA ILE A 115 5.95 5.82 -4.51
C ILE A 115 6.15 4.41 -3.95
N LEU A 116 6.34 4.32 -2.64
CA LEU A 116 6.64 3.09 -1.92
C LEU A 116 5.45 2.68 -1.06
N GLU A 117 5.32 1.38 -0.84
CA GLU A 117 4.38 0.86 0.14
C GLU A 117 4.83 1.18 1.58
N GLY A 118 3.87 1.38 2.47
CA GLY A 118 4.08 1.68 3.88
C GLY A 118 3.55 3.05 4.28
N ASN A 119 4.05 3.55 5.40
CA ASN A 119 3.52 4.75 6.04
C ASN A 119 4.29 6.00 5.60
N TYR A 120 3.59 6.96 5.01
CA TYR A 120 4.00 8.35 4.96
C TYR A 120 3.39 9.04 6.17
N SER A 121 4.20 9.68 7.03
CA SER A 121 3.67 10.31 8.25
C SER A 121 4.27 11.67 8.51
N THR A 122 3.41 12.62 8.89
CA THR A 122 3.80 13.97 9.29
C THR A 122 3.16 14.33 10.63
N THR A 123 3.86 15.11 11.45
CA THR A 123 3.31 15.69 12.68
C THR A 123 3.34 17.20 12.56
N LEU A 124 2.16 17.83 12.55
CA LEU A 124 2.04 19.26 12.28
C LEU A 124 0.92 19.95 13.08
N LYS A 125 1.07 21.27 13.14
CA LYS A 125 0.12 22.28 13.62
C LYS A 125 -0.23 23.17 12.43
N ALA A 126 -1.50 23.42 12.15
CA ALA A 126 -1.94 24.19 10.99
C ALA A 126 -1.79 25.71 11.19
N ALA A 127 -1.56 26.45 10.11
CA ALA A 127 -1.56 27.91 10.11
C ALA A 127 -2.96 28.45 10.46
N PRO A 128 -3.13 29.26 11.53
CA PRO A 128 -4.39 29.91 11.82
C PRO A 128 -4.71 31.00 10.80
N GLY A 129 -5.99 31.29 10.62
CA GLY A 129 -6.48 32.41 9.83
C GLY A 129 -7.70 32.07 8.97
N ASN A 130 -8.58 33.05 8.78
CA ASN A 130 -9.74 32.90 7.90
C ASN A 130 -9.28 32.57 6.48
N GLN A 131 -9.87 31.53 5.87
CA GLN A 131 -9.51 31.03 4.53
C GLN A 131 -8.05 30.58 4.36
N MET A 132 -7.26 30.50 5.44
CA MET A 132 -5.93 29.88 5.42
C MET A 132 -6.06 28.36 5.51
N VAL A 133 -5.16 27.65 4.85
CA VAL A 133 -5.16 26.19 4.78
C VAL A 133 -3.73 25.68 4.85
N THR A 134 -3.50 24.66 5.68
CA THR A 134 -2.27 23.87 5.68
C THR A 134 -2.53 22.54 5.01
N SER A 135 -1.63 22.13 4.12
CA SER A 135 -1.78 20.92 3.31
C SER A 135 -0.57 20.02 3.42
N TRP A 136 -0.79 18.71 3.38
CA TRP A 136 0.22 17.73 2.98
C TRP A 136 -0.26 17.00 1.73
N PHE A 137 0.67 16.59 0.88
CA PHE A 137 0.36 15.82 -0.33
C PHE A 137 1.44 14.77 -0.65
N LEU A 138 1.03 13.81 -1.48
CA LEU A 138 1.86 12.89 -2.25
C LEU A 138 1.18 12.74 -3.63
N ALA A 139 1.79 13.28 -4.68
CA ALA A 139 1.18 13.38 -6.01
C ALA A 139 2.24 13.27 -7.11
N SER A 140 1.83 13.04 -8.36
CA SER A 140 2.78 12.87 -9.49
C SER A 140 3.64 14.12 -9.74
N ASN A 141 3.05 15.31 -9.55
CA ASN A 141 3.69 16.62 -9.57
C ASN A 141 2.92 17.58 -8.63
N PHE A 142 3.36 18.83 -8.50
CA PHE A 142 2.64 19.82 -7.68
C PHE A 142 1.31 20.25 -8.31
N ASP A 143 1.21 20.31 -9.64
CA ASP A 143 -0.01 20.70 -10.38
C ASP A 143 -1.15 19.66 -10.23
N SER A 144 -0.83 18.46 -9.77
CA SER A 144 -1.79 17.41 -9.42
C SER A 144 -2.47 17.64 -8.08
N VAL A 145 -1.88 18.47 -7.23
CA VAL A 145 -2.40 18.80 -5.90
C VAL A 145 -3.72 19.57 -6.08
N PHE A 146 -4.79 18.99 -5.54
CA PHE A 146 -6.14 19.45 -5.81
C PHE A 146 -6.48 20.70 -4.98
N SER A 147 -6.21 21.90 -5.52
CA SER A 147 -6.46 23.18 -4.83
C SER A 147 -7.89 23.73 -5.03
N ASP A 148 -8.55 23.38 -6.13
CA ASP A 148 -9.88 23.88 -6.48
C ASP A 148 -10.98 23.01 -5.87
N PHE A 149 -11.33 23.26 -4.60
CA PHE A 149 -12.50 22.63 -3.99
C PHE A 149 -13.44 23.62 -3.31
N VAL A 150 -14.75 23.37 -3.47
CA VAL A 150 -15.79 24.09 -2.73
C VAL A 150 -15.84 23.50 -1.33
N PHE A 151 -15.47 24.31 -0.34
CA PHE A 151 -15.67 24.00 1.09
C PHE A 151 -17.16 24.16 1.45
N SER A 152 -18.03 23.43 0.75
CA SER A 152 -19.46 23.39 1.06
C SER A 152 -19.64 22.56 2.32
N LEU A 153 -19.99 23.22 3.42
CA LEU A 153 -20.61 22.52 4.53
C LEU A 153 -21.90 21.88 4.00
N PRO A 154 -22.23 20.64 4.41
CA PRO A 154 -23.58 20.16 4.22
C PRO A 154 -24.53 21.12 4.94
N ASP A 155 -25.48 21.70 4.22
CA ASP A 155 -26.60 22.37 4.86
C ASP A 155 -27.31 21.36 5.77
N ASN A 156 -27.79 21.84 6.91
CA ASN A 156 -28.20 21.03 8.06
C ASN A 156 -29.52 20.25 7.86
N ASP A 157 -29.96 20.06 6.61
CA ASP A 157 -31.24 19.51 6.18
C ASP A 157 -31.07 18.59 4.94
N SER A 158 -30.22 17.56 5.02
CA SER A 158 -30.31 16.42 4.10
C SER A 158 -29.85 15.10 4.71
N ASN A 159 -30.83 14.30 5.17
CA ASN A 159 -30.63 12.88 5.43
C ASN A 159 -30.50 12.13 4.09
N VAL A 160 -29.33 12.21 3.44
CA VAL A 160 -29.03 11.36 2.28
C VAL A 160 -28.50 10.02 2.77
N VAL A 161 -29.41 9.07 2.95
CA VAL A 161 -29.05 7.65 3.01
C VAL A 161 -28.62 7.24 1.60
N MET A 162 -27.31 7.13 1.36
CA MET A 162 -26.79 6.46 0.17
C MET A 162 -26.78 4.96 0.44
N GLU A 163 -27.69 4.23 -0.20
CA GLU A 163 -27.71 2.77 -0.17
C GLU A 163 -26.42 2.19 -0.76
N GLY A 164 -25.94 1.10 -0.17
CA GLY A 164 -24.74 0.42 -0.66
C GLY A 164 -25.02 -0.24 -2.01
N VAL A 165 -24.32 0.22 -3.06
CA VAL A 165 -24.34 -0.46 -4.36
C VAL A 165 -23.61 -1.80 -4.22
N GLY A 166 -24.38 -2.88 -4.11
CA GLY A 166 -23.87 -4.24 -4.09
C GLY A 166 -23.19 -4.61 -5.41
N ASN A 167 -22.27 -5.58 -5.35
CA ASN A 167 -21.56 -6.10 -6.50
C ASN A 167 -22.51 -6.64 -7.58
N SER A 168 -22.67 -5.90 -8.68
CA SER A 168 -23.22 -6.43 -9.92
C SER A 168 -22.09 -6.94 -10.81
N ILE A 169 -21.60 -8.14 -10.51
CA ILE A 169 -20.87 -8.94 -11.50
C ILE A 169 -21.93 -9.58 -12.39
N ALA A 170 -22.02 -9.13 -13.64
CA ALA A 170 -22.92 -9.72 -14.63
C ALA A 170 -22.39 -11.11 -15.04
N VAL A 171 -22.86 -12.15 -14.34
CA VAL A 171 -22.68 -13.54 -14.77
C VAL A 171 -23.69 -13.83 -15.89
N PRO A 172 -23.26 -14.29 -17.09
CA PRO A 172 -24.17 -14.70 -18.14
C PRO A 172 -24.83 -16.04 -17.77
N ILE A 173 -26.02 -15.99 -17.18
CA ILE A 173 -26.82 -17.18 -16.89
C ILE A 173 -27.46 -17.67 -18.19
N MET A 174 -27.01 -18.82 -18.70
CA MET A 174 -27.74 -19.58 -19.72
C MET A 174 -29.11 -19.98 -19.16
N THR A 175 -30.19 -19.53 -19.79
CA THR A 175 -31.56 -19.85 -19.38
C THR A 175 -32.00 -21.20 -19.94
N SER A 176 -32.03 -22.23 -19.08
CA SER A 176 -32.71 -23.48 -19.39
C SER A 176 -34.22 -23.33 -19.18
N THR A 177 -35.01 -23.57 -20.23
CA THR A 177 -36.46 -23.44 -20.20
C THR A 177 -37.12 -24.61 -19.47
N THR A 178 -37.84 -24.35 -18.37
CA THR A 178 -38.97 -25.21 -17.95
C THR A 178 -40.12 -24.35 -17.44
N SER A 179 -41.36 -24.79 -17.69
CA SER A 179 -42.59 -24.05 -17.46
C SER A 179 -43.44 -24.65 -16.35
N SER A 180 -44.03 -23.80 -15.50
CA SER A 180 -45.28 -24.01 -14.74
C SER A 180 -45.69 -22.63 -14.16
N LYS A 181 -46.74 -21.96 -14.66
CA LYS A 181 -48.14 -22.02 -14.17
C LYS A 181 -48.21 -21.88 -12.62
N ILE A 182 -48.88 -20.87 -12.04
CA ILE A 182 -50.35 -20.72 -11.95
C ILE A 182 -50.71 -19.33 -11.32
N PHE A 183 -51.61 -18.55 -11.96
CA PHE A 183 -52.73 -17.69 -11.42
C PHE A 183 -52.52 -16.75 -10.19
N THR A 184 -53.09 -15.53 -10.07
CA THR A 184 -54.04 -14.75 -10.93
C THR A 184 -54.12 -13.26 -10.50
N GLU A 185 -54.69 -12.42 -11.38
CA GLU A 185 -55.53 -11.23 -11.09
C GLU A 185 -54.86 -9.99 -10.40
N MET A 186 -55.25 -8.73 -10.67
CA MET A 186 -56.28 -8.18 -11.57
C MET A 186 -55.88 -6.75 -12.03
N THR A 187 -56.16 -6.41 -13.30
CA THR A 187 -56.61 -5.11 -13.87
C THR A 187 -56.34 -3.76 -13.14
N THR A 188 -56.03 -2.63 -13.78
CA THR A 188 -56.61 -2.05 -15.01
C THR A 188 -55.67 -1.09 -15.78
N ASP A 189 -55.76 -1.13 -17.10
CA ASP A 189 -55.35 -0.12 -18.12
C ASP A 189 -56.38 1.06 -18.16
N PRO A 190 -56.49 2.01 -19.15
CA PRO A 190 -55.69 2.29 -20.36
C PRO A 190 -55.48 3.81 -20.71
N THR A 191 -55.16 4.10 -22.00
CA THR A 191 -55.33 5.37 -22.80
C THR A 191 -54.22 6.43 -22.73
N ASP A 192 -53.76 7.09 -23.82
CA ASP A 192 -53.84 6.97 -25.30
C ASP A 192 -52.52 7.58 -25.87
N PHE A 193 -51.82 7.19 -26.95
CA PHE A 193 -52.11 6.88 -28.38
C PHE A 193 -52.22 8.10 -29.35
N VAL A 194 -51.67 7.94 -30.59
CA VAL A 194 -51.78 8.83 -31.80
C VAL A 194 -50.82 10.05 -31.82
N THR A 195 -50.07 10.49 -32.86
CA THR A 195 -49.95 10.34 -34.37
C THR A 195 -48.45 10.63 -34.76
N ASP A 196 -47.89 10.55 -35.99
CA ASP A 196 -47.96 9.68 -37.20
C ASP A 196 -46.92 10.18 -38.26
N GLY A 197 -46.56 9.35 -39.26
CA GLY A 197 -45.84 9.72 -40.52
C GLY A 197 -44.34 9.34 -40.59
N GLU A 198 -43.84 8.40 -41.42
CA GLU A 198 -43.86 8.23 -42.91
C GLU A 198 -43.08 9.32 -43.69
N MET A 199 -42.30 9.05 -44.77
CA MET A 199 -41.97 7.83 -45.53
C MET A 199 -40.71 8.03 -46.43
N GLY A 200 -39.90 6.98 -46.64
CA GLY A 200 -39.09 6.68 -47.87
C GLY A 200 -38.09 7.71 -48.46
N GLU A 201 -37.32 7.42 -49.53
CA GLU A 201 -36.64 6.18 -49.98
C GLU A 201 -35.58 6.55 -51.07
N ASN A 202 -34.64 5.65 -51.38
CA ASN A 202 -33.91 5.47 -52.66
C ASN A 202 -32.63 6.27 -53.08
N THR A 203 -31.53 5.49 -53.10
CA THR A 203 -30.62 5.16 -54.25
C THR A 203 -29.53 6.11 -54.83
N THR A 204 -28.29 5.57 -54.75
CA THR A 204 -27.27 5.33 -55.82
C THR A 204 -26.37 6.43 -56.43
N ASP A 205 -25.06 6.17 -56.26
CA ASP A 205 -23.99 5.99 -57.28
C ASP A 205 -22.87 7.02 -57.58
N ASP A 206 -21.78 6.41 -58.07
CA ASP A 206 -20.61 6.90 -58.82
C ASP A 206 -19.44 7.65 -58.14
N GLY A 207 -18.23 7.39 -58.67
CA GLY A 207 -16.93 7.88 -58.18
C GLY A 207 -15.95 8.32 -59.29
N LEU A 208 -14.63 8.06 -59.11
CA LEU A 208 -13.48 8.49 -59.97
C LEU A 208 -13.12 10.00 -59.89
N SER A 209 -11.87 10.47 -60.06
CA SER A 209 -10.53 9.85 -60.08
C SER A 209 -9.38 10.91 -60.15
N ASP A 210 -8.20 10.57 -59.57
CA ASP A 210 -6.82 10.77 -60.10
C ASP A 210 -6.23 12.20 -60.37
N LYS A 211 -5.02 12.47 -59.82
CA LYS A 211 -3.79 12.80 -60.61
C LYS A 211 -2.48 13.02 -59.80
N ARG A 212 -1.35 12.79 -60.49
CA ARG A 212 0.06 12.69 -60.03
C ARG A 212 0.89 14.01 -60.10
N GLY A 213 2.09 14.01 -59.49
CA GLY A 213 3.23 14.85 -59.90
C GLY A 213 4.51 14.67 -59.05
N ASP A 214 5.62 14.20 -59.65
CA ASP A 214 6.91 13.89 -58.99
C ASP A 214 7.95 15.05 -59.03
N SER A 215 8.98 15.03 -58.15
CA SER A 215 10.43 15.09 -58.50
C SER A 215 11.38 15.34 -57.28
N GLU A 216 12.70 15.29 -57.51
CA GLU A 216 13.74 14.77 -56.57
C GLU A 216 14.65 15.81 -55.85
N ASN A 217 15.26 15.37 -54.74
CA ASN A 217 16.62 15.64 -54.17
C ASN A 217 17.37 16.98 -54.44
N VAL A 218 18.07 17.61 -53.47
CA VAL A 218 19.43 17.22 -53.02
C VAL A 218 19.90 18.08 -51.80
N THR A 219 20.49 17.42 -50.77
CA THR A 219 21.40 17.88 -49.66
C THR A 219 21.33 19.28 -49.01
N GLY A 220 21.42 19.32 -47.67
CA GLY A 220 22.46 20.15 -46.99
C GLY A 220 22.10 21.00 -45.76
N PHE A 221 22.35 20.46 -44.56
CA PHE A 221 22.93 21.11 -43.37
C PHE A 221 22.26 22.26 -42.56
N TYR A 222 22.32 22.05 -41.23
CA TYR A 222 22.31 22.96 -40.08
C TYR A 222 21.02 23.65 -39.58
N THR A 223 20.95 23.67 -38.24
CA THR A 223 19.87 24.11 -37.36
C THR A 223 19.83 25.62 -37.13
N THR A 224 18.63 26.19 -37.17
CA THR A 224 18.02 27.24 -36.30
C THR A 224 16.75 27.71 -37.03
N THR A 225 15.60 27.92 -36.38
CA THR A 225 15.30 29.16 -35.66
C THR A 225 13.91 29.14 -34.98
N LEU A 226 13.74 30.02 -33.98
CA LEU A 226 12.51 30.74 -33.59
C LEU A 226 11.28 29.98 -33.02
N ASN A 227 11.11 30.10 -31.70
CA ASN A 227 9.79 29.99 -31.04
C ASN A 227 8.92 31.23 -31.36
N PRO A 228 7.66 31.08 -31.79
CA PRO A 228 6.69 32.17 -31.76
C PRO A 228 6.08 32.31 -30.35
N VAL A 229 6.18 33.52 -29.77
CA VAL A 229 5.45 33.88 -28.55
C VAL A 229 3.98 34.11 -28.90
N ILE A 230 3.06 33.41 -28.24
CA ILE A 230 1.61 33.71 -28.28
C ILE A 230 1.10 33.85 -26.85
N THR A 231 1.13 35.08 -26.34
CA THR A 231 0.23 35.51 -25.26
C THR A 231 -1.17 35.71 -25.82
N ASN A 232 -2.21 35.24 -25.13
CA ASN A 232 -3.55 35.79 -25.28
C ASN A 232 -4.25 35.91 -23.92
N GLN A 233 -4.85 37.08 -23.70
CA GLN A 233 -5.45 37.49 -22.44
C GLN A 233 -6.95 37.13 -22.39
N ILE A 234 -7.43 36.65 -21.24
CA ILE A 234 -8.87 36.43 -21.02
C ILE A 234 -9.51 37.77 -20.62
N LYS A 235 -10.41 38.29 -21.46
CA LYS A 235 -11.28 39.42 -21.12
C LYS A 235 -12.40 38.98 -20.18
N LYS A 236 -12.49 39.58 -18.98
CA LYS A 236 -13.73 39.56 -18.18
C LYS A 236 -14.74 40.56 -18.75
N THR A 237 -16.00 40.13 -18.86
CA THR A 237 -17.17 40.99 -19.10
C THR A 237 -18.18 40.79 -17.98
N ASN A 238 -18.64 41.88 -17.37
CA ASN A 238 -19.58 41.87 -16.26
C ASN A 238 -21.04 41.82 -16.74
N GLY A 239 -21.89 41.02 -16.08
CA GLY A 239 -23.34 41.04 -16.25
C GLY A 239 -24.03 39.98 -15.37
N PRO A 240 -25.12 40.30 -14.65
CA PRO A 240 -25.78 39.34 -13.75
C PRO A 240 -26.75 38.45 -14.52
N GLY A 241 -26.48 37.14 -14.54
CA GLY A 241 -27.37 36.14 -15.12
C GLY A 241 -27.05 34.76 -14.57
N SER A 242 -28.04 34.11 -13.96
CA SER A 242 -27.91 32.76 -13.41
C SER A 242 -27.66 31.75 -14.53
N ILE A 243 -26.51 31.10 -14.52
CA ILE A 243 -26.24 29.90 -15.34
C ILE A 243 -26.27 28.71 -14.40
N GLN A 244 -27.26 27.84 -14.56
CA GLN A 244 -27.20 26.50 -13.99
C GLN A 244 -26.18 25.68 -14.78
N LEU A 245 -25.18 25.13 -14.09
CA LEU A 245 -24.27 24.16 -14.66
C LEU A 245 -24.87 22.77 -14.46
N ASN A 246 -25.57 22.28 -15.50
CA ASN A 246 -25.81 20.85 -15.63
C ASN A 246 -24.46 20.12 -15.72
N GLY A 247 -24.36 18.96 -15.07
CA GLY A 247 -23.15 18.14 -15.07
C GLY A 247 -22.73 17.79 -16.50
N SER A 248 -21.55 18.26 -16.90
CA SER A 248 -20.92 17.93 -18.19
C SER A 248 -19.78 16.96 -17.94
N ASN A 249 -19.94 15.73 -18.42
CA ASN A 249 -18.83 14.77 -18.53
C ASN A 249 -17.90 15.23 -19.65
N ASP A 250 -16.98 16.15 -19.34
CA ASP A 250 -16.02 16.67 -20.32
C ASP A 250 -14.88 15.67 -20.54
N TYR A 251 -15.08 14.75 -21.50
CA TYR A 251 -14.04 13.83 -21.98
C TYR A 251 -13.02 14.57 -22.86
N GLY A 252 -12.28 15.50 -22.26
CA GLY A 252 -11.13 16.18 -22.85
C GLY A 252 -9.84 15.36 -22.68
N THR A 253 -9.20 15.03 -23.80
CA THR A 253 -7.97 14.23 -23.84
C THR A 253 -6.73 15.00 -23.40
N GLU A 254 -6.39 14.97 -22.09
CA GLU A 254 -5.00 15.21 -21.60
C GLU A 254 -4.73 14.85 -20.11
N LEU A 255 -5.71 14.34 -19.35
CA LEU A 255 -5.60 14.15 -17.89
C LEU A 255 -4.79 12.92 -17.39
N LEU A 256 -4.09 12.19 -18.26
CA LEU A 256 -3.54 10.85 -17.97
C LEU A 256 -2.40 10.77 -16.92
N ASP A 257 -1.87 11.91 -16.47
CA ASP A 257 -0.69 12.00 -15.59
C ASP A 257 -0.91 12.69 -14.24
N HIS A 258 -2.09 13.24 -13.96
CA HIS A 258 -2.36 13.96 -12.70
C HIS A 258 -3.05 13.07 -11.66
N TYR A 259 -2.28 12.52 -10.72
CA TYR A 259 -2.79 11.70 -9.62
C TYR A 259 -2.11 12.06 -8.29
N GLY A 260 -2.75 11.72 -7.18
CA GLY A 260 -2.19 11.90 -5.86
C GLY A 260 -3.20 11.68 -4.72
N VAL A 261 -2.69 11.81 -3.51
CA VAL A 261 -3.44 11.83 -2.25
C VAL A 261 -2.93 12.97 -1.40
N GLY A 262 -3.81 13.60 -0.63
CA GLY A 262 -3.40 14.60 0.35
C GLY A 262 -4.50 14.93 1.32
N PHE A 263 -4.20 15.88 2.20
CA PHE A 263 -5.17 16.44 3.11
C PHE A 263 -5.01 17.95 3.25
N HIS A 264 -6.13 18.62 3.52
CA HIS A 264 -6.24 20.05 3.78
C HIS A 264 -6.81 20.28 5.18
N ILE A 265 -6.16 21.16 5.93
CA ILE A 265 -6.56 21.54 7.28
C ILE A 265 -6.70 23.07 7.31
N PRO A 266 -7.94 23.58 7.28
CA PRO A 266 -8.23 24.99 7.47
C PRO A 266 -7.76 25.55 8.81
N GLY A 267 -7.27 26.79 8.77
CA GLY A 267 -6.92 27.62 9.91
C GLY A 267 -8.10 28.31 10.60
N TYR A 268 -9.33 27.90 10.27
CA TYR A 268 -10.57 28.52 10.74
C TYR A 268 -11.69 27.49 10.92
N GLN A 269 -12.65 27.83 11.78
CA GLN A 269 -13.83 27.02 12.06
C GLN A 269 -14.95 27.23 11.05
N PHE A 270 -15.74 26.18 10.88
CA PHE A 270 -16.98 26.18 10.13
C PHE A 270 -18.14 25.93 11.11
N ASN A 271 -19.02 26.91 11.29
CA ASN A 271 -20.14 26.84 12.25
C ASN A 271 -19.71 26.38 13.67
N GLY A 272 -18.55 26.85 14.14
CA GLY A 272 -17.99 26.49 15.45
C GLY A 272 -17.29 25.14 15.53
N LYS A 273 -17.17 24.41 14.41
CA LYS A 273 -16.51 23.10 14.31
C LYS A 273 -15.23 23.17 13.49
N TRP A 274 -14.30 22.27 13.78
CA TRP A 274 -13.08 22.06 13.01
C TRP A 274 -13.25 20.90 12.03
N TYR A 275 -12.70 21.03 10.82
CA TYR A 275 -12.75 19.99 9.80
C TYR A 275 -11.39 19.83 9.10
N GLY A 276 -11.08 18.62 8.67
CA GLY A 276 -10.06 18.32 7.68
C GLY A 276 -10.70 17.71 6.44
N PHE A 277 -10.04 17.84 5.29
CA PHE A 277 -10.51 17.33 4.01
C PHE A 277 -9.42 16.45 3.39
N ILE A 278 -9.68 15.16 3.25
CA ILE A 278 -8.79 14.22 2.55
C ILE A 278 -9.25 14.15 1.10
N TRP A 279 -8.31 14.27 0.17
CA TRP A 279 -8.58 14.13 -1.26
C TRP A 279 -7.70 13.04 -1.88
N ILE A 280 -8.24 12.37 -2.89
CA ILE A 280 -7.53 11.47 -3.80
C ILE A 280 -7.91 11.86 -5.21
N ARG A 281 -6.91 11.93 -6.08
CA ARG A 281 -7.07 12.04 -7.52
C ARG A 281 -6.46 10.79 -8.15
N ASP A 282 -7.28 9.96 -8.77
CA ASP A 282 -6.83 8.81 -9.56
C ASP A 282 -7.10 9.06 -11.06
N LYS A 283 -6.71 8.12 -11.91
CA LYS A 283 -6.86 8.20 -13.37
C LYS A 283 -8.32 8.41 -13.84
N TYR A 284 -9.31 8.02 -13.04
CA TYR A 284 -10.72 7.96 -13.42
C TYR A 284 -11.61 8.93 -12.63
N LYS A 285 -11.19 9.34 -11.42
CA LYS A 285 -12.01 10.16 -10.51
C LYS A 285 -11.17 10.95 -9.51
N THR A 286 -11.77 12.03 -9.02
CA THR A 286 -11.37 12.69 -7.77
C THR A 286 -12.36 12.32 -6.68
N ILE A 287 -11.87 11.93 -5.50
CA ILE A 287 -12.68 11.67 -4.31
C ILE A 287 -12.24 12.65 -3.22
N THR A 288 -13.19 13.29 -2.55
CA THR A 288 -12.92 14.11 -1.37
C THR A 288 -13.77 13.62 -0.20
N ARG A 289 -13.19 13.59 1.01
CA ARG A 289 -13.87 13.21 2.25
C ARG A 289 -13.57 14.19 3.37
N GLN A 290 -14.64 14.79 3.89
CA GLN A 290 -14.60 15.65 5.07
C GLN A 290 -14.53 14.81 6.34
N VAL A 291 -13.76 15.27 7.33
CA VAL A 291 -13.58 14.65 8.64
C VAL A 291 -13.69 15.72 9.72
N GLU A 292 -14.59 15.55 10.69
CA GLU A 292 -14.71 16.46 11.83
C GLU A 292 -13.54 16.25 12.80
N LEU A 293 -12.80 17.33 13.10
CA LEU A 293 -11.68 17.30 14.03
C LEU A 293 -12.20 17.64 15.44
N LYS A 294 -11.98 16.73 16.38
CA LYS A 294 -12.41 16.88 17.79
C LYS A 294 -11.48 17.80 18.61
N PHE A 295 -10.62 18.57 17.94
CA PHE A 295 -9.57 19.41 18.51
C PHE A 295 -9.34 20.63 17.60
N ASP A 296 -8.66 21.64 18.12
CA ASP A 296 -8.21 22.80 17.34
C ASP A 296 -6.85 22.51 16.68
N PRO A 297 -6.76 22.36 15.35
CA PRO A 297 -5.54 22.01 14.65
C PRO A 297 -4.51 23.14 14.60
N THR A 298 -4.88 24.37 14.97
CA THR A 298 -4.00 25.54 14.90
C THR A 298 -3.17 25.75 16.17
N VAL A 299 -3.56 25.09 17.26
CA VAL A 299 -2.84 25.10 18.55
C VAL A 299 -2.38 23.71 19.02
N THR A 300 -2.83 22.64 18.37
CA THR A 300 -2.41 21.26 18.71
C THR A 300 -1.52 20.65 17.62
N TYR A 301 -0.50 19.89 18.05
CA TYR A 301 0.29 19.06 17.15
C TYR A 301 -0.44 17.74 16.92
N ASN A 302 -0.68 17.40 15.66
CA ASN A 302 -1.44 16.22 15.27
C ASN A 302 -0.63 15.36 14.31
N ASN A 303 -0.70 14.05 14.53
CA ASN A 303 -0.01 13.04 13.73
C ASN A 303 -0.94 12.53 12.63
N PHE A 304 -0.55 12.75 11.38
CA PHE A 304 -1.23 12.25 10.19
C PHE A 304 -0.40 11.16 9.56
N ILE A 305 -1.00 10.01 9.28
CA ILE A 305 -0.36 8.89 8.58
C ILE A 305 -1.20 8.54 7.35
N VAL A 306 -0.58 8.50 6.19
CA VAL A 306 -1.12 7.90 4.98
C VAL A 306 -0.35 6.62 4.72
N ASN A 307 -1.01 5.50 4.95
CA ASN A 307 -0.52 4.17 4.60
C ASN A 307 -0.91 3.85 3.16
N LEU A 308 0.06 3.38 2.37
CA LEU A 308 -0.13 2.87 1.02
C LEU A 308 0.22 1.38 0.96
N GLU A 309 -0.61 0.57 0.31
CA GLU A 309 -0.42 -0.87 0.13
C GLU A 309 -0.68 -1.26 -1.33
N LYS A 310 0.17 -2.11 -1.93
CA LYS A 310 -0.09 -2.63 -3.28
C LYS A 310 -0.97 -3.87 -3.20
N VAL A 311 -2.19 -3.76 -3.71
CA VAL A 311 -3.14 -4.86 -3.84
C VAL A 311 -3.00 -5.45 -5.24
N MET A 312 -2.35 -6.61 -5.31
CA MET A 312 -2.22 -7.38 -6.55
C MET A 312 -3.43 -8.27 -6.77
N THR A 313 -4.00 -8.20 -7.97
CA THR A 313 -4.99 -9.15 -8.50
C THR A 313 -4.38 -9.86 -9.71
N PRO A 314 -4.91 -11.02 -10.16
CA PRO A 314 -4.39 -11.73 -11.32
C PRO A 314 -4.33 -10.91 -12.62
N ILE A 315 -5.10 -9.82 -12.71
CA ILE A 315 -5.23 -8.96 -13.90
C ILE A 315 -4.62 -7.57 -13.74
N THR A 316 -4.51 -7.03 -12.52
CA THR A 316 -4.08 -5.64 -12.26
C THR A 316 -3.45 -5.48 -10.89
N THR A 317 -2.50 -4.54 -10.76
CA THR A 317 -2.07 -4.02 -9.45
C THR A 317 -2.77 -2.70 -9.18
N THR A 318 -3.34 -2.55 -8.00
CA THR A 318 -3.97 -1.31 -7.52
C THR A 318 -3.41 -0.92 -6.16
N TRP A 319 -3.72 0.28 -5.68
CA TRP A 319 -3.32 0.77 -4.38
C TRP A 319 -4.51 0.77 -3.41
N GLY A 320 -4.27 0.25 -2.20
CA GLY A 320 -5.02 0.54 -1.00
C GLY A 320 -4.43 1.78 -0.31
N ILE A 321 -5.29 2.64 0.24
CA ILE A 321 -4.92 3.85 0.96
C ILE A 321 -5.70 3.88 2.28
N GLN A 322 -4.99 3.94 3.41
CA GLN A 322 -5.58 4.17 4.72
C GLN A 322 -5.03 5.45 5.33
N VAL A 323 -5.90 6.31 5.86
CA VAL A 323 -5.51 7.56 6.52
C VAL A 323 -5.84 7.47 7.99
N PHE A 324 -4.83 7.70 8.83
CA PHE A 324 -4.93 7.73 10.28
C PHE A 324 -4.66 9.15 10.79
N LEU A 325 -5.39 9.52 11.85
CA LEU A 325 -5.21 10.76 12.57
C LEU A 325 -5.08 10.45 14.06
N ASN A 326 -3.94 10.79 14.65
CA ASN A 326 -3.62 10.52 16.06
C ASN A 326 -3.83 9.03 16.46
N GLY A 327 -3.62 8.12 15.52
CA GLY A 327 -3.82 6.67 15.68
C GLY A 327 -5.21 6.13 15.32
N GLU A 328 -6.23 6.98 15.14
CA GLU A 328 -7.58 6.57 14.70
C GLU A 328 -7.66 6.50 13.17
N THR A 329 -8.10 5.38 12.59
CA THR A 329 -8.36 5.28 11.14
C THR A 329 -9.58 6.13 10.79
N ILE A 330 -9.38 7.20 10.03
CA ILE A 330 -10.45 8.12 9.64
C ILE A 330 -11.01 7.83 8.24
N VAL A 331 -10.19 7.28 7.33
CA VAL A 331 -10.61 6.92 5.97
C VAL A 331 -9.85 5.72 5.43
N GLN A 332 -10.52 4.88 4.64
CA GLN A 332 -9.91 3.85 3.79
C GLN A 332 -10.45 3.93 2.36
N PHE A 333 -9.60 3.69 1.38
CA PHE A 333 -9.93 3.56 -0.05
C PHE A 333 -9.16 2.38 -0.65
N ASN A 334 -9.76 1.67 -1.61
CA ASN A 334 -9.17 0.53 -2.30
C ASN A 334 -9.36 0.69 -3.82
N GLY A 335 -8.53 0.01 -4.62
CA GLY A 335 -8.65 0.00 -6.09
C GLY A 335 -8.09 1.25 -6.78
N ILE A 336 -7.26 2.04 -6.10
CA ILE A 336 -6.71 3.30 -6.63
C ILE A 336 -5.63 3.02 -7.67
N GLN A 337 -5.61 3.75 -8.78
CA GLN A 337 -4.58 3.63 -9.82
C GLN A 337 -3.65 4.85 -9.82
N PHE A 338 -2.52 4.73 -9.13
CA PHE A 338 -1.36 5.63 -9.22
C PHE A 338 -0.27 4.99 -10.09
N LYS A 339 0.59 5.81 -10.73
CA LYS A 339 1.89 5.31 -11.21
C LYS A 339 2.90 5.37 -10.07
N ASP A 340 4.00 4.64 -10.22
CA ASP A 340 4.99 4.41 -9.15
C ASP A 340 5.94 5.59 -8.87
N PHE A 341 5.62 6.84 -9.22
CA PHE A 341 6.51 8.01 -9.07
C PHE A 341 5.77 9.22 -8.50
N GLY A 342 6.38 9.99 -7.60
CA GLY A 342 5.70 11.17 -7.07
C GLY A 342 6.55 12.09 -6.20
N VAL A 343 6.03 13.29 -6.01
CA VAL A 343 6.51 14.35 -5.11
C VAL A 343 5.62 14.34 -3.86
N SER A 344 6.22 14.45 -2.68
CA SER A 344 5.48 14.72 -1.44
C SER A 344 5.88 16.08 -0.88
N GLY A 345 5.01 16.75 -0.13
CA GLY A 345 5.33 18.05 0.46
C GLY A 345 4.32 18.50 1.50
N VAL A 346 4.67 19.59 2.19
CA VAL A 346 3.80 20.32 3.12
C VAL A 346 3.81 21.80 2.72
N TYR A 347 2.65 22.43 2.65
CA TYR A 347 2.54 23.82 2.20
C TYR A 347 1.34 24.55 2.80
N THR A 348 1.40 25.87 2.78
CA THR A 348 0.32 26.78 3.19
C THR A 348 -0.29 27.49 1.98
N TRP A 349 -1.60 27.72 2.00
CA TRP A 349 -2.28 28.46 0.93
C TRP A 349 -3.56 29.13 1.44
N ASN A 350 -4.06 30.08 0.66
CA ASN A 350 -5.28 30.83 0.90
C ASN A 350 -6.36 30.43 -0.11
N LYS A 351 -7.53 30.01 0.40
CA LYS A 351 -8.72 29.68 -0.41
C LYS A 351 -9.18 30.91 -1.19
N ASP A 352 -9.70 30.70 -2.42
CA ASP A 352 -10.32 31.73 -3.28
C ASP A 352 -9.44 32.97 -3.54
N ASN A 353 -8.11 32.85 -3.40
CA ASN A 353 -7.15 33.95 -3.35
C ASN A 353 -7.48 35.02 -2.29
N TYR A 354 -8.06 34.60 -1.15
CA TYR A 354 -8.44 35.48 -0.05
C TYR A 354 -7.24 36.29 0.46
N PHE A 355 -7.42 37.60 0.51
CA PHE A 355 -6.46 38.56 1.03
C PHE A 355 -6.98 39.07 2.38
N PRO A 356 -6.34 38.70 3.51
CA PRO A 356 -6.70 39.21 4.82
C PRO A 356 -6.71 40.75 4.86
N PRO A 357 -7.64 41.38 5.60
CA PRO A 357 -7.67 42.83 5.73
C PRO A 357 -6.47 43.32 6.54
N ILE A 358 -5.80 44.36 6.04
CA ILE A 358 -4.70 45.02 6.74
C ILE A 358 -5.30 46.05 7.71
N GLU A 359 -5.57 45.63 8.95
CA GLU A 359 -6.06 46.52 10.01
C GLU A 359 -4.94 47.40 10.56
N ASN A 360 -3.72 46.87 10.65
CA ASN A 360 -2.53 47.58 11.12
C ASN A 360 -1.34 47.31 10.18
N ILE A 361 -0.81 48.36 9.56
CA ILE A 361 0.37 48.29 8.66
C ILE A 361 1.63 47.86 9.43
N MET A 362 1.70 48.15 10.73
CA MET A 362 2.84 47.79 11.59
C MET A 362 2.73 46.37 12.18
N ASP A 363 1.60 45.69 11.98
CA ASP A 363 1.31 44.34 12.46
C ASP A 363 0.36 43.64 11.45
N PRO A 364 0.83 43.38 10.22
CA PRO A 364 0.03 42.75 9.18
C PRO A 364 -0.23 41.27 9.50
N PHE A 365 -1.24 40.67 8.86
CA PHE A 365 -1.57 39.26 9.10
C PHE A 365 -0.38 38.31 8.80
N ILE A 366 -0.13 37.40 9.74
CA ILE A 366 0.82 36.29 9.64
C ILE A 366 0.16 35.03 10.23
N GLY A 367 0.04 33.98 9.42
CA GLY A 367 -0.26 32.61 9.86
C GLY A 367 0.99 31.74 9.84
N GLU A 368 1.13 30.82 10.80
CA GLU A 368 2.27 29.90 10.90
C GLU A 368 1.80 28.45 11.05
N ALA A 369 2.09 27.61 10.05
CA ALA A 369 2.03 26.16 10.19
C ALA A 369 3.39 25.65 10.70
N VAL A 370 3.40 24.68 11.61
CA VAL A 370 4.63 24.14 12.21
C VAL A 370 4.66 22.63 12.05
N ILE A 371 5.73 22.12 11.43
CA ILE A 371 5.99 20.69 11.23
C ILE A 371 7.13 20.29 12.16
N THR A 372 6.96 19.19 12.90
CA THR A 372 7.95 18.65 13.84
C THR A 372 8.54 17.32 13.39
N SER A 373 7.88 16.65 12.44
CA SER A 373 8.29 15.34 11.96
C SER A 373 7.75 15.13 10.56
N LEU A 374 8.61 14.71 9.64
CA LEU A 374 8.25 14.18 8.33
C LEU A 374 9.00 12.86 8.13
N LYS A 375 8.28 11.76 7.98
CA LYS A 375 8.83 10.42 7.72
C LYS A 375 8.23 9.85 6.44
N ILE A 376 9.07 9.19 5.66
CA ILE A 376 8.67 8.45 4.46
C ILE A 376 9.00 6.96 4.63
N PRO A 377 8.27 6.04 3.98
CA PRO A 377 8.61 4.62 4.01
C PRO A 377 10.00 4.38 3.38
N LEU A 378 10.71 3.37 3.88
CA LEU A 378 11.91 2.85 3.25
C LEU A 378 11.56 1.78 2.20
N PRO A 379 12.31 1.66 1.09
CA PRO A 379 12.04 0.64 0.09
C PRO A 379 12.20 -0.75 0.70
N LYS A 380 11.25 -1.64 0.39
CA LYS A 380 11.36 -3.08 0.70
C LYS A 380 12.48 -3.68 -0.15
N VAL A 381 13.72 -3.64 0.34
CA VAL A 381 14.87 -4.31 -0.27
C VAL A 381 14.98 -5.71 0.32
N ASP A 382 15.26 -6.72 -0.51
CA ASP A 382 15.41 -8.12 -0.08
C ASP A 382 16.47 -8.34 1.01
N SER A 383 17.45 -7.44 1.14
CA SER A 383 18.45 -7.44 2.23
C SER A 383 17.84 -7.06 3.59
N MET A 384 16.71 -6.37 3.62
CA MET A 384 16.06 -5.87 4.84
C MET A 384 15.16 -6.95 5.48
N LYS A 385 15.75 -8.09 5.81
CA LYS A 385 15.10 -9.33 6.29
C LYS A 385 14.02 -9.10 7.36
N CYS A 386 14.21 -8.12 8.23
CA CYS A 386 13.28 -7.78 9.32
C CYS A 386 11.87 -7.35 8.85
N VAL A 387 11.69 -6.88 7.59
CA VAL A 387 10.36 -6.46 7.12
C VAL A 387 9.38 -7.63 7.01
N TYR A 388 9.92 -8.84 6.82
CA TYR A 388 9.15 -10.07 6.66
C TYR A 388 8.85 -10.79 7.99
N GLY A 389 9.57 -10.44 9.07
CA GLY A 389 9.37 -11.01 10.40
C GLY A 389 10.28 -10.35 11.44
N ALA A 390 9.77 -10.17 12.65
CA ALA A 390 10.58 -9.69 13.78
C ALA A 390 11.69 -10.70 14.10
N ALA A 391 12.84 -10.21 14.57
CA ALA A 391 13.89 -11.06 15.11
C ALA A 391 13.82 -11.12 16.63
N PHE A 392 14.30 -12.21 17.21
CA PHE A 392 14.65 -12.27 18.62
C PHE A 392 15.84 -11.34 18.86
N TYR A 393 15.79 -10.56 19.94
CA TYR A 393 16.84 -9.62 20.30
C TYR A 393 17.02 -9.56 21.81
N ASP A 394 18.26 -9.36 22.25
CA ASP A 394 18.59 -9.04 23.62
C ASP A 394 19.71 -7.99 23.62
N GLY A 395 19.41 -6.80 24.16
CA GLY A 395 20.31 -5.66 24.11
C GLY A 395 21.30 -5.56 25.27
N GLU A 396 21.09 -6.31 26.36
CA GLU A 396 21.93 -6.23 27.56
C GLU A 396 22.93 -7.37 27.68
N SER A 397 22.45 -8.62 27.69
CA SER A 397 23.28 -9.81 27.91
C SER A 397 23.47 -10.66 26.65
N GLN A 398 22.73 -10.40 25.58
CA GLN A 398 22.74 -11.12 24.30
C GLN A 398 22.16 -12.54 24.39
N ILE A 399 21.75 -13.07 23.23
CA ILE A 399 21.19 -14.42 23.12
C ILE A 399 22.30 -15.47 23.30
N LYS A 400 22.05 -16.44 24.17
CA LYS A 400 22.97 -17.53 24.55
C LYS A 400 22.53 -18.88 23.99
N GLU A 401 21.23 -19.20 24.06
CA GLU A 401 20.72 -20.52 23.67
C GLU A 401 19.40 -20.41 22.91
N LEU A 402 19.25 -21.31 21.94
CA LEU A 402 18.05 -21.56 21.15
C LEU A 402 17.61 -23.00 21.39
N TRP A 403 16.41 -23.15 21.93
CA TRP A 403 15.75 -24.41 22.22
C TRP A 403 14.48 -24.55 21.37
N ILE A 404 14.18 -25.79 20.97
CA ILE A 404 13.09 -26.10 20.04
C ILE A 404 12.30 -27.31 20.52
N GLU A 405 10.98 -27.18 20.46
CA GLU A 405 9.97 -28.18 20.79
C GLU A 405 8.91 -28.20 19.66
N ILE A 406 8.22 -29.33 19.47
CA ILE A 406 7.07 -29.44 18.57
C ILE A 406 5.85 -29.94 19.34
N SER A 407 4.71 -29.28 19.09
CA SER A 407 3.40 -29.63 19.63
C SER A 407 2.33 -29.73 18.55
N ASP A 408 1.26 -30.44 18.84
CA ASP A 408 0.00 -30.51 18.07
C ASP A 408 -1.10 -29.60 18.67
N SER A 409 -0.73 -28.71 19.59
CA SER A 409 -1.66 -27.94 20.41
C SER A 409 -1.09 -26.58 20.78
N THR A 410 -1.95 -25.58 20.83
CA THR A 410 -1.63 -24.25 21.35
C THR A 410 -1.55 -24.21 22.89
N ASN A 411 -2.15 -25.18 23.58
CA ASN A 411 -2.27 -25.21 25.05
C ASN A 411 -1.37 -26.25 25.73
N ASN A 412 -0.98 -27.31 25.02
CA ASN A 412 -0.12 -28.37 25.54
C ASN A 412 1.25 -28.32 24.88
N THR A 413 2.31 -28.16 25.68
CA THR A 413 3.69 -28.27 25.23
C THR A 413 4.17 -29.73 25.23
N CYS A 414 5.20 -30.02 24.43
CA CYS A 414 5.92 -31.30 24.34
C CYS A 414 5.09 -32.52 23.88
N SER A 415 4.00 -32.35 23.10
CA SER A 415 3.18 -33.49 22.66
C SER A 415 3.76 -34.31 21.49
N ILE A 416 4.59 -33.71 20.62
CA ILE A 416 5.15 -34.38 19.44
C ILE A 416 6.67 -34.56 19.55
N ALA A 417 7.41 -33.49 19.86
CA ALA A 417 8.84 -33.56 20.14
C ALA A 417 9.17 -32.67 21.35
N PRO A 418 9.87 -33.19 22.38
CA PRO A 418 10.16 -32.43 23.59
C PRO A 418 11.18 -31.31 23.34
N MET A 419 11.14 -30.29 24.19
CA MET A 419 12.07 -29.15 24.15
C MET A 419 13.54 -29.61 24.23
N SER A 420 14.31 -29.28 23.21
CA SER A 420 15.70 -29.70 23.02
C SER A 420 16.59 -28.52 22.63
N LEU A 421 17.85 -28.53 23.08
CA LEU A 421 18.82 -27.49 22.73
C LEU A 421 19.22 -27.67 21.25
N TYR A 422 18.89 -26.69 20.42
CA TYR A 422 19.20 -26.70 18.99
C TYR A 422 20.50 -25.96 18.67
N LYS A 423 20.73 -24.80 19.31
CA LYS A 423 21.97 -24.04 19.13
C LYS A 423 22.38 -23.29 20.42
N THR A 424 23.69 -23.21 20.65
CA THR A 424 24.31 -22.30 21.61
C THR A 424 25.14 -21.26 20.86
N PHE A 425 25.14 -20.03 21.38
CA PHE A 425 25.87 -18.88 20.86
C PHE A 425 26.97 -18.47 21.84
N CYS A 426 27.94 -17.68 21.40
CA CYS A 426 29.07 -17.23 22.22
C CYS A 426 29.31 -15.72 22.07
N ILE A 427 29.74 -15.06 23.15
CA ILE A 427 30.12 -13.63 23.11
C ILE A 427 31.59 -13.53 22.67
N GLN A 428 31.86 -12.81 21.58
CA GLN A 428 33.23 -12.52 21.15
C GLN A 428 33.96 -11.58 22.12
N CYS A 429 35.24 -11.86 22.40
CA CYS A 429 36.08 -10.95 23.16
C CYS A 429 36.54 -9.74 22.34
N GLN A 430 36.19 -8.54 22.79
CA GLN A 430 36.74 -7.29 22.25
C GLN A 430 38.24 -7.18 22.58
N SER A 431 39.03 -6.60 21.67
CA SER A 431 40.48 -6.45 21.85
C SER A 431 40.83 -5.76 23.19
N GLY A 432 41.53 -6.48 24.07
CA GLY A 432 41.90 -6.02 25.41
C GLY A 432 40.92 -6.40 26.54
N CYS A 433 39.70 -6.84 26.25
CA CYS A 433 38.72 -7.29 27.24
C CYS A 433 38.46 -8.80 27.13
N ASN A 434 38.80 -9.56 28.18
CA ASN A 434 38.63 -11.01 28.25
C ASN A 434 37.65 -11.43 29.38
N ILE A 435 36.74 -10.55 29.78
CA ILE A 435 35.82 -10.76 30.90
C ILE A 435 34.41 -10.97 30.33
N GLY A 436 33.79 -12.11 30.65
CA GLY A 436 32.43 -12.43 30.19
C GLY A 436 32.30 -12.82 28.71
N CYS A 437 33.42 -13.14 28.05
CA CYS A 437 33.48 -13.47 26.62
C CYS A 437 34.35 -14.71 26.38
N GLU A 438 34.19 -15.36 25.23
CA GLU A 438 34.91 -16.57 24.88
C GLU A 438 35.93 -16.32 23.75
N LYS A 439 37.22 -16.62 24.01
CA LYS A 439 38.31 -16.47 23.02
C LYS A 439 38.23 -17.46 21.87
N SER A 440 37.61 -18.62 22.09
CA SER A 440 37.31 -19.65 21.08
C SER A 440 36.10 -19.30 20.21
N CYS A 441 35.38 -18.22 20.50
CA CYS A 441 34.20 -17.82 19.75
C CYS A 441 34.58 -17.38 18.32
N THR A 442 34.35 -18.27 17.34
CA THR A 442 34.62 -18.03 15.92
C THR A 442 33.43 -17.44 15.17
N GLU A 443 32.24 -17.36 15.79
CA GLU A 443 31.02 -16.80 15.19
C GLU A 443 31.16 -15.30 14.99
N LYS A 444 31.69 -14.87 13.84
CA LYS A 444 31.67 -13.47 13.43
C LYS A 444 30.32 -13.17 12.77
N HIS A 445 29.47 -12.44 13.49
CA HIS A 445 28.28 -11.84 12.90
C HIS A 445 28.74 -10.75 11.91
N THR A 446 28.62 -11.04 10.61
CA THR A 446 28.90 -10.09 9.52
C THR A 446 27.68 -9.28 9.11
N GLU A 447 26.51 -9.65 9.64
CA GLU A 447 25.22 -9.00 9.41
C GLU A 447 24.53 -8.75 10.75
N ASP A 448 23.83 -7.62 10.88
CA ASP A 448 23.08 -7.28 12.08
C ASP A 448 21.80 -8.12 12.26
N PHE A 449 21.34 -8.81 11.21
CA PHE A 449 20.16 -9.68 11.21
C PHE A 449 20.50 -11.05 10.59
N GLN A 450 20.57 -12.07 11.43
CA GLN A 450 20.79 -13.46 11.02
C GLN A 450 19.44 -14.19 10.89
N ILE A 451 19.28 -15.00 9.85
CA ILE A 451 18.21 -16.01 9.80
C ILE A 451 18.86 -17.36 10.15
N ILE A 452 18.15 -18.17 10.94
CA ILE A 452 18.56 -19.53 11.32
C ILE A 452 17.48 -20.50 10.86
N ASP A 453 17.87 -21.42 9.99
CA ASP A 453 17.03 -22.53 9.54
C ASP A 453 16.92 -23.57 10.66
N ILE A 454 15.68 -23.95 10.98
CA ILE A 454 15.36 -24.95 11.99
C ILE A 454 14.75 -26.18 11.31
N VAL A 455 15.38 -27.35 11.50
CA VAL A 455 14.91 -28.61 10.92
C VAL A 455 14.92 -29.69 12.00
N VAL A 456 13.73 -30.20 12.34
CA VAL A 456 13.58 -31.33 13.26
C VAL A 456 13.17 -32.55 12.44
N ARG A 457 13.78 -33.71 12.73
CA ARG A 457 13.65 -34.95 11.96
C ARG A 457 13.31 -36.13 12.87
N ASN A 458 12.92 -37.25 12.26
CA ASN A 458 12.46 -38.47 12.93
C ASN A 458 11.15 -38.25 13.69
N LEU A 459 10.27 -37.41 13.13
CA LEU A 459 8.92 -37.17 13.63
C LEU A 459 7.97 -38.28 13.13
N SER A 460 6.78 -38.30 13.70
CA SER A 460 5.68 -39.17 13.27
C SER A 460 4.39 -38.35 13.20
N LEU A 461 4.28 -37.52 12.17
CA LEU A 461 3.16 -36.62 11.95
C LEU A 461 2.05 -37.33 11.18
N ALA A 462 0.79 -37.08 11.57
CA ALA A 462 -0.38 -37.54 10.85
C ALA A 462 -0.68 -36.59 9.68
N ALA A 463 -0.91 -37.16 8.50
CA ALA A 463 -1.41 -36.41 7.36
C ALA A 463 -2.89 -36.03 7.55
N ALA A 464 -3.26 -34.84 7.08
CA ALA A 464 -4.62 -34.42 6.88
C ALA A 464 -5.31 -35.34 5.87
N THR A 465 -6.59 -35.62 6.12
CA THR A 465 -7.40 -36.49 5.26
C THR A 465 -8.80 -35.91 5.09
N VAL A 466 -9.28 -35.96 3.85
CA VAL A 466 -10.69 -35.71 3.50
C VAL A 466 -11.36 -37.06 3.31
N GLU A 467 -12.25 -37.42 4.23
CA GLU A 467 -13.10 -38.60 4.00
C GLU A 467 -14.18 -38.24 2.98
N LYS A 468 -14.00 -38.67 1.72
CA LYS A 468 -15.01 -38.59 0.65
C LYS A 468 -16.12 -39.63 0.84
N SER A 469 -16.72 -39.67 2.04
CA SER A 469 -17.79 -40.60 2.41
C SER A 469 -19.11 -40.21 1.75
N ASN A 470 -19.34 -40.72 0.54
CA ASN A 470 -20.58 -40.59 -0.25
C ASN A 470 -21.07 -39.14 -0.49
N TYR A 471 -20.91 -38.68 -1.74
CA TYR A 471 -21.48 -37.46 -2.35
C TYR A 471 -23.04 -37.34 -2.32
N SER A 472 -23.73 -38.04 -1.41
CA SER A 472 -25.20 -38.14 -1.34
C SER A 472 -25.78 -37.83 0.04
N SER A 473 -24.97 -37.40 1.02
CA SER A 473 -25.45 -36.74 2.25
C SER A 473 -25.18 -35.24 2.19
N THR A 474 -26.18 -34.45 2.59
CA THR A 474 -26.11 -32.98 2.70
C THR A 474 -25.29 -32.46 3.88
N ASP A 475 -24.64 -33.35 4.64
CA ASP A 475 -23.69 -33.02 5.68
C ASP A 475 -22.28 -33.06 5.07
N GLY A 476 -21.54 -31.95 5.18
CA GLY A 476 -20.33 -31.71 4.41
C GLY A 476 -19.15 -32.64 4.73
N ASN A 477 -18.21 -32.73 3.79
CA ASN A 477 -16.98 -33.53 3.87
C ASN A 477 -16.32 -33.41 5.26
N GLN A 478 -16.10 -34.54 5.93
CA GLN A 478 -15.39 -34.54 7.21
C GLN A 478 -13.88 -34.36 6.95
N PHE A 479 -13.38 -33.15 7.22
CA PHE A 479 -11.96 -32.82 7.19
C PHE A 479 -11.31 -33.17 8.52
N ASN A 480 -10.43 -34.17 8.52
CA ASN A 480 -9.65 -34.59 9.69
C ASN A 480 -8.19 -34.17 9.50
N ALA A 481 -7.76 -33.10 10.16
CA ALA A 481 -6.40 -32.59 10.10
C ALA A 481 -5.87 -32.19 11.48
N THR A 482 -4.58 -32.42 11.71
CA THR A 482 -3.86 -31.97 12.90
C THR A 482 -2.92 -30.84 12.50
N SER A 483 -2.96 -29.74 13.23
CA SER A 483 -2.02 -28.63 13.08
C SER A 483 -0.83 -28.81 14.03
N TYR A 484 0.38 -28.69 13.49
CA TYR A 484 1.63 -28.78 14.22
C TYR A 484 2.26 -27.40 14.39
N TYR A 485 2.93 -27.19 15.52
CA TYR A 485 3.49 -25.91 15.92
C TYR A 485 4.91 -26.11 16.43
N TYR A 486 5.82 -25.21 16.04
CA TYR A 486 7.08 -25.04 16.72
C TYR A 486 6.90 -24.16 17.95
N ASN A 487 7.39 -24.62 19.10
CA ASN A 487 7.60 -23.78 20.27
C ASN A 487 9.10 -23.52 20.38
N VAL A 488 9.50 -22.26 20.17
CA VAL A 488 10.90 -21.81 20.21
C VAL A 488 11.13 -21.07 21.51
N LYS A 489 12.15 -21.50 22.26
CA LYS A 489 12.59 -20.84 23.48
C LYS A 489 13.99 -20.27 23.31
N ILE A 490 14.14 -18.97 23.58
CA ILE A 490 15.41 -18.27 23.56
C ILE A 490 15.82 -17.94 24.99
N VAL A 491 17.09 -18.16 25.33
CA VAL A 491 17.68 -17.83 26.63
C VAL A 491 18.86 -16.87 26.43
N ASN A 492 18.97 -15.81 27.24
CA ASN A 492 20.11 -14.88 27.22
C ASN A 492 21.25 -15.30 28.16
N PHE A 493 22.37 -14.57 28.15
CA PHE A 493 23.50 -14.88 29.07
C PHE A 493 23.19 -14.57 30.54
N ALA A 494 22.18 -13.75 30.84
CA ALA A 494 21.65 -13.58 32.20
C ALA A 494 20.79 -14.76 32.68
N GLY A 495 20.40 -15.68 31.78
CA GLY A 495 19.55 -16.83 32.08
C GLY A 495 18.05 -16.54 32.09
N GLN A 496 17.64 -15.36 31.62
CA GLN A 496 16.24 -15.05 31.34
C GLN A 496 15.82 -15.70 30.02
N GLU A 497 14.55 -16.06 29.90
CA GLU A 497 14.03 -16.78 28.74
C GLU A 497 12.71 -16.21 28.22
N THR A 498 12.48 -16.36 26.91
CA THR A 498 11.21 -16.07 26.23
C THR A 498 10.81 -17.26 25.37
N VAL A 499 9.51 -17.50 25.22
CA VAL A 499 8.96 -18.61 24.42
C VAL A 499 7.96 -18.06 23.42
N VAL A 500 8.10 -18.44 22.14
CA VAL A 500 7.19 -18.07 21.06
C VAL A 500 6.74 -19.32 20.32
N GLN A 501 5.44 -19.37 19.99
CA GLN A 501 4.85 -20.41 19.16
C GLN A 501 4.72 -19.92 17.70
N SER A 502 4.97 -20.79 16.73
CA SER A 502 4.75 -20.51 15.31
C SER A 502 3.26 -20.46 14.94
N LYS A 503 2.95 -20.12 13.69
CA LYS A 503 1.68 -20.52 13.09
C LYS A 503 1.60 -22.05 12.99
N GLY A 504 0.38 -22.58 12.97
CA GLY A 504 0.14 -24.01 12.78
C GLY A 504 0.32 -24.40 11.32
N ILE A 505 0.96 -25.55 11.09
CA ILE A 505 1.12 -26.17 9.76
C ILE A 505 0.42 -27.54 9.75
N MET A 506 -0.27 -27.86 8.66
CA MET A 506 -0.87 -29.18 8.45
C MET A 506 0.03 -30.02 7.53
N VAL A 507 0.00 -31.35 7.70
CA VAL A 507 0.71 -32.25 6.78
C VAL A 507 -0.26 -32.70 5.69
N ASP A 508 0.06 -32.46 4.43
CA ASP A 508 -0.73 -32.91 3.29
C ASP A 508 0.13 -33.77 2.36
N THR A 509 -0.20 -35.05 2.30
CA THR A 509 0.48 -36.03 1.43
C THR A 509 -0.31 -36.36 0.17
N THR A 510 -1.40 -35.64 -0.10
CA THR A 510 -2.25 -35.89 -1.28
C THR A 510 -1.67 -35.20 -2.51
N PRO A 511 -1.56 -35.89 -3.66
CA PRO A 511 -1.12 -35.25 -4.89
C PRO A 511 -2.28 -34.49 -5.54
N PRO A 512 -2.05 -33.32 -6.18
CA PRO A 512 -3.07 -32.65 -6.98
C PRO A 512 -3.64 -33.57 -8.08
N ASP A 513 -4.96 -33.55 -8.24
CA ASP A 513 -5.70 -34.37 -9.18
C ASP A 513 -5.91 -33.63 -10.52
N LEU A 514 -5.04 -33.93 -11.49
CA LEU A 514 -5.11 -33.45 -12.86
C LEU A 514 -6.24 -34.18 -13.62
N LYS A 515 -7.39 -33.52 -13.80
CA LYS A 515 -8.57 -34.07 -14.47
C LYS A 515 -8.34 -34.30 -15.96
N TYR A 516 -7.75 -33.32 -16.64
CA TYR A 516 -7.39 -33.39 -18.05
C TYR A 516 -6.39 -32.30 -18.44
N VAL A 517 -5.66 -32.57 -19.53
CA VAL A 517 -4.99 -31.56 -20.37
C VAL A 517 -5.59 -31.68 -21.76
N ARG A 518 -5.88 -30.56 -22.42
CA ARG A 518 -6.43 -30.51 -23.77
C ARG A 518 -5.66 -29.52 -24.63
N CYS A 519 -5.21 -29.97 -25.78
CA CYS A 519 -4.59 -29.11 -26.78
C CYS A 519 -5.65 -28.25 -27.47
N VAL A 520 -5.30 -27.00 -27.76
CA VAL A 520 -6.08 -26.06 -28.57
C VAL A 520 -5.20 -25.50 -29.70
N ASP A 521 -5.82 -25.01 -30.75
CA ASP A 521 -5.14 -24.36 -31.88
C ASP A 521 -5.37 -22.85 -31.82
N PRO A 522 -4.37 -22.05 -31.40
CA PRO A 522 -4.50 -20.59 -31.31
C PRO A 522 -4.86 -19.88 -32.62
N SER A 523 -4.75 -20.54 -33.78
CA SER A 523 -5.18 -19.99 -35.08
C SER A 523 -6.66 -20.24 -35.40
N ASN A 524 -7.33 -21.09 -34.62
CA ASN A 524 -8.74 -21.45 -34.79
C ASN A 524 -9.55 -21.06 -33.54
N SER A 525 -9.23 -21.62 -32.38
CA SER A 525 -9.91 -21.33 -31.11
C SER A 525 -9.00 -21.62 -29.92
N MET A 526 -9.07 -20.76 -28.90
CA MET A 526 -8.44 -20.98 -27.59
C MET A 526 -9.34 -21.73 -26.60
N GLU A 527 -10.61 -21.96 -26.95
CA GLU A 527 -11.63 -22.55 -26.07
C GLU A 527 -11.99 -23.98 -26.49
N GLU A 528 -11.96 -24.29 -27.78
CA GLU A 528 -12.33 -25.60 -28.30
C GLU A 528 -11.12 -26.55 -28.40
N PRO A 529 -11.16 -27.74 -27.75
CA PRO A 529 -10.14 -28.77 -27.90
C PRO A 529 -10.00 -29.25 -29.34
N THR A 530 -8.77 -29.47 -29.78
CA THR A 530 -8.49 -30.03 -31.10
C THR A 530 -7.30 -30.99 -31.06
N THR A 531 -7.38 -32.02 -31.91
CA THR A 531 -6.29 -32.98 -32.19
C THR A 531 -5.44 -32.57 -33.40
N TYR A 532 -5.71 -31.39 -33.98
CA TYR A 532 -5.06 -30.86 -35.18
C TYR A 532 -4.62 -29.42 -34.97
N GLN A 533 -3.53 -29.02 -35.64
CA GLN A 533 -2.98 -27.66 -35.65
C GLN A 533 -2.95 -27.14 -37.10
N GLY A 534 -3.49 -25.94 -37.36
CA GLY A 534 -3.36 -25.18 -38.60
C GLY A 534 -2.02 -24.43 -38.78
N THR A 535 -1.17 -24.39 -37.74
CA THR A 535 0.13 -23.72 -37.71
C THR A 535 1.25 -24.65 -37.26
N ASN A 536 2.47 -24.36 -37.68
CA ASN A 536 3.70 -25.03 -37.25
C ASN A 536 4.53 -24.20 -36.25
N SER A 537 4.00 -23.07 -35.79
CA SER A 537 4.70 -22.05 -35.00
C SER A 537 4.07 -21.76 -33.64
N SER A 538 2.88 -22.32 -33.37
CA SER A 538 2.17 -22.14 -32.09
C SER A 538 1.50 -23.44 -31.66
N MET A 539 1.26 -23.58 -30.37
CA MET A 539 0.46 -24.65 -29.78
C MET A 539 -0.14 -24.11 -28.49
N GLY A 540 -1.45 -24.31 -28.28
CA GLY A 540 -2.11 -23.95 -27.04
C GLY A 540 -2.48 -25.21 -26.26
N ALA A 541 -2.64 -25.06 -24.95
CA ALA A 541 -3.27 -26.07 -24.10
C ALA A 541 -4.01 -25.39 -22.95
N TYR A 542 -5.06 -26.05 -22.47
CA TYR A 542 -5.67 -25.76 -21.18
C TYR A 542 -5.83 -27.06 -20.39
N TRP A 543 -5.92 -26.95 -19.07
CA TRP A 543 -6.02 -28.09 -18.17
C TRP A 543 -6.94 -27.76 -16.99
N GLU A 544 -7.41 -28.79 -16.31
CA GLU A 544 -8.14 -28.68 -15.06
C GLU A 544 -7.44 -29.54 -14.01
N CYS A 545 -7.03 -28.91 -12.91
CA CYS A 545 -6.50 -29.56 -11.72
C CYS A 545 -7.39 -29.20 -10.53
N SER A 546 -7.60 -30.16 -9.63
CA SER A 546 -8.19 -29.92 -8.31
C SER A 546 -7.29 -30.46 -7.22
N GLU A 547 -7.38 -29.88 -6.04
CA GLU A 547 -6.74 -30.36 -4.82
C GLU A 547 -7.83 -30.26 -3.71
N ASP A 548 -7.81 -31.15 -2.72
CA ASP A 548 -8.88 -31.32 -1.71
C ASP A 548 -8.50 -30.84 -0.29
N VAL A 549 -7.22 -30.55 0.00
CA VAL A 549 -6.64 -30.35 1.33
C VAL A 549 -5.81 -29.06 1.44
N GLY A 550 -4.78 -28.93 0.61
CA GLY A 550 -3.81 -27.84 0.52
C GLY A 550 -4.05 -26.84 -0.62
N ASP A 551 -2.97 -26.49 -1.33
CA ASP A 551 -2.95 -25.51 -2.42
C ASP A 551 -2.03 -25.98 -3.57
N ILE A 552 -2.35 -25.63 -4.82
CA ILE A 552 -1.49 -25.92 -5.98
C ILE A 552 -0.42 -24.83 -6.12
N VAL A 553 0.85 -25.21 -5.90
CA VAL A 553 1.98 -24.27 -5.83
C VAL A 553 2.59 -23.91 -7.20
N ASP A 554 2.66 -24.85 -8.15
CA ASP A 554 3.30 -24.64 -9.46
C ASP A 554 2.75 -25.62 -10.54
N TYR A 555 2.95 -25.28 -11.82
CA TYR A 555 2.58 -26.07 -12.98
C TYR A 555 3.79 -26.26 -13.93
N ILE A 556 4.33 -27.47 -13.99
CA ILE A 556 5.40 -27.81 -14.94
C ILE A 556 4.77 -28.36 -16.22
N ILE A 557 4.99 -27.65 -17.34
CA ILE A 557 4.42 -27.99 -18.66
C ILE A 557 5.55 -28.43 -19.60
N GLN A 558 5.35 -29.55 -20.29
CA GLN A 558 6.28 -30.05 -21.31
C GLN A 558 5.52 -30.38 -22.59
N ILE A 559 6.12 -30.05 -23.74
CA ILE A 559 5.68 -30.47 -25.08
C ILE A 559 6.62 -31.56 -25.56
N GLY A 560 6.08 -32.63 -26.13
CA GLY A 560 6.84 -33.75 -26.68
C GLY A 560 6.06 -34.50 -27.76
N THR A 561 6.73 -35.42 -28.44
CA THR A 561 6.10 -36.39 -29.33
C THR A 561 5.96 -37.73 -28.61
N GLU A 562 5.01 -38.56 -29.03
CA GLU A 562 5.01 -39.99 -28.69
C GLU A 562 6.30 -40.64 -29.23
N ALA A 563 6.79 -41.70 -28.56
CA ALA A 563 8.10 -42.31 -28.78
C ALA A 563 8.02 -43.67 -29.50
#